data_AF-A0A946CML3-F1
#
_entry.id   AF-A0A946CML3-F1
#
_cell.length_a   1.000
_cell.length_b   1.000
_cell.length_c   1.000
_cell.angle_alpha   90.00
_cell.angle_beta   90.00
_cell.angle_gamma   90.00
#
_symmetry.space_group_name_H-M   'P 1'
#
loop_
_entity.id
_entity.type
_entity.pdbx_description
1 polymer ?
#
loop_
_entity_poly.entity_id
_entity_poly.type
_entity_poly.pdbx_seq_one_letter_code
_entity_poly.pdbx_strand_id
1 'polypeptide(L)'
;MLRFACVGALFVLGVLSGGTAHAAPEFYVEESAVQCFDVIGAAPELREMARRTAKTDPGKMSAFVVRVGDTVVADIRAALDDISASTHDGFDQTRGGAIAFASTAPGVDVEAGATTKILPRDGYLMFTMADGVVDHIRSQRPRCGARQSFDKAPFVTMHRNIRGTLRGMLDQERR
;
A
#
# COMPACT_ATOMS: atom_id res chain seq x y z
N MET A 1 27.75 -54.96 -29.38
CA MET A 1 26.50 -55.34 -30.07
C MET A 1 25.40 -55.51 -29.03
N LEU A 2 24.29 -54.75 -29.15
CA LEU A 2 22.91 -55.02 -28.69
C LEU A 2 22.69 -55.61 -27.27
N ARG A 3 21.95 -55.02 -26.32
CA ARG A 3 20.51 -54.67 -26.39
C ARG A 3 20.06 -53.90 -25.14
N PHE A 4 19.03 -53.07 -25.37
CA PHE A 4 18.17 -52.33 -24.44
C PHE A 4 17.60 -53.14 -23.26
N ALA A 5 17.37 -52.45 -22.13
CA ALA A 5 16.11 -52.54 -21.39
C ALA A 5 15.90 -51.27 -20.53
N CYS A 6 15.04 -50.38 -21.01
CA CYS A 6 14.37 -49.36 -20.20
C CYS A 6 13.51 -50.04 -19.14
N VAL A 7 13.60 -49.62 -17.88
CA VAL A 7 12.49 -49.73 -16.94
C VAL A 7 12.26 -48.34 -16.38
N GLY A 8 11.31 -47.65 -16.99
CA GLY A 8 10.77 -46.42 -16.48
C GLY A 8 9.92 -46.71 -15.26
N ALA A 9 10.25 -46.07 -14.13
CA ALA A 9 9.32 -45.93 -13.03
C ALA A 9 8.46 -44.68 -13.31
N LEU A 10 7.28 -44.90 -13.89
CA LEU A 10 6.21 -43.92 -13.96
C LEU A 10 5.70 -43.67 -12.53
N PHE A 11 6.15 -42.62 -11.87
CA PHE A 11 5.42 -42.06 -10.74
C PHE A 11 4.27 -41.22 -11.28
N VAL A 12 3.11 -41.86 -11.44
CA VAL A 12 1.84 -41.16 -11.58
C VAL A 12 1.46 -40.67 -10.18
N LEU A 13 2.01 -39.53 -9.75
CA LEU A 13 1.35 -38.74 -8.72
C LEU A 13 0.32 -37.87 -9.42
N GLY A 14 -0.94 -38.32 -9.35
CA GLY A 14 -2.09 -37.50 -9.65
C GLY A 14 -2.08 -36.30 -8.71
N VAL A 15 -1.62 -35.15 -9.21
CA VAL A 15 -1.82 -33.87 -8.53
C VAL A 15 -3.28 -33.50 -8.79
N LEU A 16 -4.12 -33.91 -7.85
CA LEU A 16 -5.44 -33.35 -7.63
C LEU A 16 -5.34 -31.83 -7.73
N SER A 17 -6.19 -31.28 -8.57
CA SER A 17 -6.41 -29.87 -8.87
C SER A 17 -6.51 -29.03 -7.61
N GLY A 18 -5.36 -28.60 -7.08
CA GLY A 18 -5.27 -27.51 -6.13
C GLY A 18 -5.52 -26.23 -6.89
N GLY A 19 -6.71 -25.64 -6.74
CA GLY A 19 -6.94 -24.27 -7.18
C GLY A 19 -5.86 -23.40 -6.54
N THR A 20 -4.94 -22.89 -7.35
CA THR A 20 -3.98 -21.87 -6.93
C THR A 20 -4.81 -20.64 -6.59
N ALA A 21 -5.08 -20.41 -5.31
CA ALA A 21 -5.44 -19.10 -4.81
C ALA A 21 -4.27 -18.18 -5.19
N HIS A 22 -4.39 -17.49 -6.32
CA HIS A 22 -3.41 -16.49 -6.73
C HIS A 22 -3.46 -15.42 -5.65
N ALA A 23 -2.36 -15.26 -4.92
CA ALA A 23 -2.21 -14.15 -4.00
C ALA A 23 -2.46 -12.85 -4.80
N ALA A 24 -3.22 -11.93 -4.21
CA ALA A 24 -3.47 -10.63 -4.82
C ALA A 24 -2.13 -9.97 -5.20
N PRO A 25 -2.01 -9.38 -6.39
CA PRO A 25 -0.77 -8.73 -6.81
C PRO A 25 -0.46 -7.55 -5.88
N GLU A 26 0.77 -7.51 -5.37
CA GLU A 26 1.26 -6.43 -4.51
C GLU A 26 2.50 -5.80 -5.15
N PHE A 27 2.46 -4.48 -5.34
CA PHE A 27 3.60 -3.70 -5.83
C PHE A 27 4.26 -2.95 -4.67
N TYR A 28 5.56 -3.16 -4.49
CA TYR A 28 6.31 -2.50 -3.42
C TYR A 28 6.96 -1.21 -3.92
N VAL A 29 6.59 -0.10 -3.27
CA VAL A 29 7.29 1.18 -3.42
C VAL A 29 8.34 1.27 -2.34
N GLU A 30 9.60 1.19 -2.74
CA GLU A 30 10.73 1.37 -1.83
C GLU A 30 10.83 2.82 -1.34
N GLU A 31 11.25 2.98 -0.08
CA GLU A 31 11.59 4.30 0.48
C GLU A 31 12.68 5.04 -0.34
N SER A 32 13.56 4.27 -1.00
CA SER A 32 14.59 4.77 -1.92
C SER A 32 14.01 5.56 -3.11
N ALA A 33 12.81 5.21 -3.57
CA ALA A 33 12.12 5.81 -4.70
C ALA A 33 11.40 7.15 -4.38
N VAL A 34 11.32 7.52 -3.09
CA VAL A 34 10.65 8.74 -2.64
C VAL A 34 11.47 9.97 -3.01
N GLN A 35 10.91 10.84 -3.86
CA GLN A 35 11.53 12.10 -4.29
C GLN A 35 11.26 13.24 -3.30
N CYS A 36 10.03 13.31 -2.78
CA CYS A 36 9.61 14.27 -1.78
C CYS A 36 8.42 13.71 -1.00
N PHE A 37 8.09 14.38 0.10
CA PHE A 37 7.05 13.95 1.03
C PHE A 37 6.20 15.13 1.54
N ASP A 38 4.95 14.89 1.95
CA ASP A 38 4.16 15.86 2.72
C ASP A 38 3.18 15.16 3.68
N VAL A 39 2.98 15.69 4.89
CA VAL A 39 2.00 15.13 5.84
C VAL A 39 0.62 15.68 5.53
N ILE A 40 -0.34 14.81 5.25
CA ILE A 40 -1.73 15.20 5.02
C ILE A 40 -2.44 15.50 6.33
N GLY A 41 -2.31 14.62 7.33
CA GLY A 41 -2.85 14.86 8.67
C GLY A 41 -3.00 13.60 9.51
N ALA A 42 -3.39 13.76 10.77
CA ALA A 42 -3.57 12.65 11.70
C ALA A 42 -4.67 11.66 11.24
N ALA A 43 -4.48 10.38 11.58
CA ALA A 43 -5.38 9.27 11.26
C ALA A 43 -5.73 8.42 12.50
N PRO A 44 -6.37 9.01 13.53
CA PRO A 44 -6.68 8.30 14.78
C PRO A 44 -7.64 7.12 14.59
N GLU A 45 -8.53 7.17 13.59
CA GLU A 45 -9.45 6.08 13.28
C GLU A 45 -8.70 4.84 12.77
N LEU A 46 -7.61 5.02 11.99
CA LEU A 46 -6.81 3.89 11.54
C LEU A 46 -6.00 3.27 12.70
N ARG A 47 -5.48 4.10 13.61
CA ARG A 47 -4.85 3.61 14.85
C ARG A 47 -5.82 2.74 15.65
N GLU A 48 -7.06 3.19 15.80
CA GLU A 48 -8.09 2.43 16.52
C GLU A 48 -8.36 1.08 15.84
N MET A 49 -8.55 1.07 14.51
CA MET A 49 -8.72 -0.16 13.74
C MET A 49 -7.53 -1.11 13.91
N ALA A 50 -6.31 -0.61 13.71
CA ALA A 50 -5.09 -1.39 13.87
C ALA A 50 -4.95 -1.95 15.29
N ARG A 51 -5.27 -1.15 16.32
CA ARG A 51 -5.25 -1.60 17.72
C ARG A 51 -6.24 -2.75 17.98
N ARG A 52 -7.43 -2.69 17.37
CA ARG A 52 -8.45 -3.76 17.49
C ARG A 52 -8.01 -5.04 16.77
N THR A 53 -7.46 -4.90 15.56
CA THR A 53 -7.05 -6.04 14.74
C THR A 53 -5.78 -6.71 15.27
N ALA A 54 -4.72 -5.95 15.53
CA ALA A 54 -3.40 -6.45 15.93
C ALA A 54 -3.26 -6.70 17.44
N LYS A 55 -4.26 -6.32 18.25
CA LYS A 55 -4.23 -6.35 19.73
C LYS A 55 -3.04 -5.61 20.35
N THR A 56 -2.38 -4.75 19.59
CA THR A 56 -1.22 -3.94 19.98
C THR A 56 -1.43 -2.52 19.44
N ASP A 57 -1.04 -1.50 20.20
CA ASP A 57 -1.19 -0.11 19.78
C ASP A 57 0.02 0.32 18.93
N PRO A 58 -0.15 0.61 17.63
CA PRO A 58 0.94 1.06 16.76
C PRO A 58 1.40 2.49 17.09
N GLY A 59 0.74 3.16 18.05
CA GLY A 59 1.00 4.55 18.40
C GLY A 59 0.24 5.52 17.49
N LYS A 60 0.64 6.80 17.51
CA LYS A 60 0.02 7.81 16.65
C LYS A 60 0.23 7.43 15.19
N MET A 61 -0.80 7.59 14.37
CA MET A 61 -0.75 7.37 12.93
C MET A 61 -1.10 8.65 12.18
N SER A 62 -0.44 8.85 11.05
CA SER A 62 -0.64 10.00 10.17
C SER A 62 -0.72 9.56 8.71
N ALA A 63 -1.64 10.18 7.98
CA ALA A 63 -1.67 10.11 6.54
C ALA A 63 -0.63 11.07 5.95
N PHE A 64 0.07 10.60 4.93
CA PHE A 64 1.09 11.35 4.23
C PHE A 64 1.11 10.98 2.77
N VAL A 65 1.70 11.85 1.97
CA VAL A 65 1.97 11.60 0.56
C VAL A 65 3.46 11.49 0.30
N VAL A 66 3.80 10.64 -0.66
CA VAL A 66 5.14 10.55 -1.25
C VAL A 66 5.03 10.78 -2.75
N ARG A 67 5.98 11.52 -3.30
CA ARG A 67 6.18 11.58 -4.76
C ARG A 67 7.15 10.51 -5.20
N VAL A 68 6.80 9.80 -6.26
CA VAL A 68 7.69 8.87 -6.97
C VAL A 68 7.93 9.35 -8.40
N GLY A 69 8.95 8.81 -9.06
CA GLY A 69 9.26 9.15 -10.46
C GLY A 69 8.33 8.47 -11.47
N ASP A 70 8.27 9.02 -12.68
CA ASP A 70 7.37 8.55 -13.74
C ASP A 70 7.61 7.07 -14.11
N THR A 71 8.85 6.59 -14.04
CA THR A 71 9.17 5.17 -14.24
C THR A 71 8.47 4.29 -13.20
N VAL A 72 8.50 4.67 -11.92
CA VAL A 72 7.82 3.92 -10.84
C VAL A 72 6.30 3.95 -11.04
N VAL A 73 5.75 5.07 -11.50
CA VAL A 73 4.32 5.15 -11.85
C VAL A 73 3.96 4.20 -12.98
N ALA A 74 4.79 4.12 -14.01
CA ALA A 74 4.60 3.20 -15.13
C ALA A 74 4.70 1.73 -14.66
N ASP A 75 5.67 1.41 -13.81
CA ASP A 75 5.85 0.07 -13.26
C ASP A 75 4.66 -0.36 -12.39
N ILE A 76 4.12 0.54 -11.55
CA ILE A 76 2.88 0.31 -10.78
C ILE A 76 1.73 -0.04 -11.72
N ARG A 77 1.54 0.73 -12.79
CA ARG A 77 0.44 0.52 -13.75
C ARG A 77 0.64 -0.73 -14.60
N ALA A 78 1.87 -1.15 -14.84
CA ALA A 78 2.17 -2.40 -15.53
C ALA A 78 1.95 -3.62 -14.63
N ALA A 79 2.21 -3.50 -13.33
CA ALA A 79 2.03 -4.59 -12.36
C ALA A 79 0.56 -4.76 -11.91
N LEU A 80 -0.23 -3.69 -11.93
CA LEU A 80 -1.64 -3.68 -11.53
C LEU A 80 -2.50 -3.38 -12.76
N ASP A 81 -2.91 -4.41 -13.49
CA ASP A 81 -3.65 -4.30 -14.76
C ASP A 81 -5.18 -4.17 -14.59
N ASP A 82 -5.69 -4.31 -13.36
CA ASP A 82 -7.11 -4.32 -13.01
C ASP A 82 -7.61 -2.97 -12.47
N ILE A 83 -7.33 -1.90 -13.21
CA ILE A 83 -7.57 -0.52 -12.81
C ILE A 83 -9.03 -0.10 -13.05
N SER A 84 -9.59 0.64 -12.10
CA SER A 84 -10.90 1.31 -12.23
C SER A 84 -10.91 2.67 -11.53
N ALA A 85 -11.90 3.49 -11.84
CA ALA A 85 -12.11 4.74 -11.10
C ALA A 85 -12.32 4.46 -9.61
N SER A 86 -11.67 5.26 -8.76
CA SER A 86 -11.89 5.22 -7.31
C SER A 86 -13.21 5.89 -6.94
N THR A 87 -13.71 5.60 -5.74
CA THR A 87 -14.77 6.39 -5.10
C THR A 87 -14.27 7.77 -4.62
N HIS A 88 -12.97 8.02 -4.70
CA HIS A 88 -12.35 9.31 -4.46
C HIS A 88 -12.13 10.07 -5.78
N ASP A 89 -12.79 11.22 -5.94
CA ASP A 89 -12.78 11.97 -7.20
C ASP A 89 -11.35 12.31 -7.70
N GLY A 90 -11.10 11.94 -8.95
CA GLY A 90 -9.82 12.15 -9.63
C GLY A 90 -8.71 11.19 -9.19
N PHE A 91 -9.06 10.04 -8.62
CA PHE A 91 -8.14 8.94 -8.35
C PHE A 91 -8.58 7.66 -9.08
N ASP A 92 -7.58 6.87 -9.50
CA ASP A 92 -7.78 5.49 -9.94
C ASP A 92 -7.47 4.53 -8.78
N GLN A 93 -8.00 3.31 -8.84
CA GLN A 93 -7.70 2.24 -7.90
C GLN A 93 -7.57 0.88 -8.60
N THR A 94 -6.75 0.00 -8.03
CA THR A 94 -6.75 -1.44 -8.37
C THR A 94 -7.91 -2.13 -7.65
N ARG A 95 -8.53 -3.13 -8.29
CA ARG A 95 -9.66 -3.87 -7.71
C ARG A 95 -9.17 -4.94 -6.73
N GLY A 96 -8.27 -5.78 -7.21
CA GLY A 96 -7.76 -6.97 -6.55
C GLY A 96 -6.39 -6.80 -5.93
N GLY A 97 -5.55 -5.90 -6.43
CA GLY A 97 -4.19 -5.69 -5.95
C GLY A 97 -4.03 -4.64 -4.85
N ALA A 98 -2.78 -4.35 -4.52
CA ALA A 98 -2.38 -3.29 -3.59
C ALA A 98 -0.99 -2.74 -3.91
N ILE A 99 -0.71 -1.54 -3.42
CA ILE A 99 0.60 -0.91 -3.41
C ILE A 99 1.05 -0.85 -1.96
N ALA A 100 2.20 -1.44 -1.63
CA ALA A 100 2.79 -1.44 -0.31
C ALA A 100 3.96 -0.46 -0.24
N PHE A 101 4.08 0.28 0.86
CA PHE A 101 5.24 1.11 1.14
C PHE A 101 6.28 0.33 1.95
N ALA A 102 7.42 0.03 1.32
CA ALA A 102 8.52 -0.68 1.98
C ALA A 102 9.38 0.30 2.79
N SER A 103 8.91 0.61 4.00
CA SER A 103 9.59 1.46 4.98
C SER A 103 10.76 0.73 5.64
N THR A 104 11.85 1.47 5.89
CA THR A 104 13.03 0.97 6.62
C THR A 104 13.16 1.55 8.03
N ALA A 105 12.10 2.20 8.54
CA ALA A 105 12.10 2.87 9.84
C ALA A 105 12.44 1.90 10.99
N PRO A 106 13.51 2.14 11.77
CA PRO A 106 13.93 1.23 12.82
C PRO A 106 13.01 1.28 14.04
N GLY A 107 12.63 0.11 14.56
CA GLY A 107 11.90 0.00 15.84
C GLY A 107 10.44 0.45 15.79
N VAL A 108 9.83 0.51 14.60
CA VAL A 108 8.44 0.91 14.38
C VAL A 108 7.69 -0.24 13.70
N ASP A 109 6.40 -0.40 14.02
CA ASP A 109 5.52 -1.28 13.23
C ASP A 109 5.32 -0.68 11.84
N VAL A 110 5.96 -1.31 10.85
CA VAL A 110 5.95 -0.87 9.45
C VAL A 110 4.84 -1.51 8.63
N GLU A 111 4.12 -2.50 9.15
CA GLU A 111 3.06 -3.20 8.40
C GLU A 111 1.71 -2.48 8.54
N ALA A 112 1.45 -1.85 9.70
CA ALA A 112 0.20 -1.17 9.98
C ALA A 112 -0.06 0.01 9.01
N GLY A 113 -1.01 -0.19 8.08
CA GLY A 113 -1.44 0.84 7.12
C GLY A 113 -0.43 1.15 6.01
N ALA A 114 0.50 0.22 5.78
CA ALA A 114 1.52 0.31 4.74
C ALA A 114 0.98 0.20 3.30
N THR A 115 -0.27 -0.25 3.15
CA THR A 115 -0.85 -0.57 1.85
C THR A 115 -1.94 0.41 1.43
N THR A 116 -2.04 0.64 0.12
CA THR A 116 -3.13 1.39 -0.51
C THR A 116 -3.56 0.71 -1.79
N LYS A 117 -4.86 0.82 -2.13
CA LYS A 117 -5.38 0.42 -3.44
C LYS A 117 -5.42 1.57 -4.43
N ILE A 118 -5.19 2.80 -3.95
CA ILE A 118 -5.28 4.02 -4.75
C ILE A 118 -3.99 4.17 -5.54
N LEU A 119 -4.11 4.28 -6.86
CA LEU A 119 -2.98 4.49 -7.75
C LEU A 119 -2.39 5.91 -7.59
N PRO A 120 -1.14 6.13 -8.06
CA PRO A 120 -0.56 7.45 -8.06
C PRO A 120 -1.40 8.46 -8.84
N ARG A 121 -1.66 9.62 -8.25
CA ARG A 121 -2.21 10.80 -8.91
C ARG A 121 -1.10 11.82 -9.08
N ASP A 122 -0.80 12.20 -10.32
CA ASP A 122 0.28 13.14 -10.65
C ASP A 122 1.65 12.74 -10.05
N GLY A 123 1.90 11.43 -9.92
CA GLY A 123 3.11 10.87 -9.31
C GLY A 123 3.10 10.82 -7.78
N TYR A 124 2.00 11.17 -7.13
CA TYR A 124 1.86 11.16 -5.67
C TYR A 124 1.00 9.98 -5.20
N LEU A 125 1.49 9.27 -4.19
CA LEU A 125 0.81 8.19 -3.49
C LEU A 125 0.52 8.62 -2.06
N MET A 126 -0.63 8.22 -1.51
CA MET A 126 -0.97 8.45 -0.11
C MET A 126 -0.93 7.15 0.67
N PHE A 127 -0.25 7.18 1.81
CA PHE A 127 -0.18 6.09 2.79
C PHE A 127 -0.61 6.62 4.16
N THR A 128 -0.94 5.71 5.08
CA THR A 128 -1.25 6.07 6.46
C THR A 128 -0.54 5.12 7.41
N MET A 129 0.51 5.58 8.06
CA MET A 129 1.37 4.73 8.91
C MET A 129 1.64 5.38 10.26
N ALA A 130 2.34 4.68 11.14
CA ALA A 130 2.79 5.22 12.42
C ALA A 130 3.67 6.47 12.24
N ASP A 131 3.56 7.44 13.16
CA ASP A 131 4.30 8.70 13.13
C ASP A 131 5.82 8.49 13.10
N GLY A 132 6.31 7.39 13.67
CA GLY A 132 7.73 7.02 13.59
C GLY A 132 8.23 6.78 12.15
N VAL A 133 7.40 6.20 11.28
CA VAL A 133 7.71 6.06 9.84
C VAL A 133 7.71 7.42 9.15
N VAL A 134 6.69 8.25 9.45
CA VAL A 134 6.58 9.60 8.90
C VAL A 134 7.77 10.47 9.27
N ASP A 135 8.21 10.42 10.53
CA ASP A 135 9.35 11.18 11.01
C ASP A 135 10.67 10.65 10.42
N HIS A 136 10.78 9.33 10.24
CA HIS A 136 11.92 8.72 9.55
C HIS A 136 12.06 9.25 8.11
N ILE A 137 10.99 9.18 7.31
CA ILE A 137 11.00 9.70 5.93
C ILE A 137 11.28 11.20 5.91
N ARG A 138 10.66 11.96 6.83
CA ARG A 138 10.86 13.42 6.95
C ARG A 138 12.33 13.77 7.22
N SER A 139 13.07 12.94 7.94
CA SER A 139 14.49 13.18 8.21
C SER A 139 15.39 12.99 6.97
N GLN A 140 14.90 12.28 5.95
CA GLN A 140 15.66 11.92 4.76
C GLN A 140 15.21 12.63 3.49
N ARG A 141 13.93 13.04 3.41
CA ARG A 141 13.30 13.54 2.19
C ARG A 141 12.78 14.97 2.35
N PRO A 142 12.89 15.80 1.30
CA PRO A 142 12.40 17.17 1.34
C PRO A 142 10.87 17.22 1.27
N ARG A 143 10.29 18.35 1.71
CA ARG A 143 8.86 18.62 1.54
C ARG A 143 8.49 18.90 0.09
N CYS A 144 7.37 18.37 -0.40
CA CYS A 144 6.92 18.58 -1.78
C CYS A 144 6.54 20.03 -2.10
N GLY A 145 5.87 20.73 -1.18
CA GLY A 145 5.34 22.08 -1.40
C GLY A 145 6.37 23.20 -1.56
N ALA A 146 7.68 22.93 -1.40
CA ALA A 146 8.72 23.95 -1.52
C ALA A 146 9.28 24.11 -2.95
N ARG A 147 9.05 23.15 -3.85
CA ARG A 147 9.71 23.12 -5.17
C ARG A 147 8.82 22.69 -6.34
N GLN A 148 7.69 22.04 -6.05
CA GLN A 148 6.78 21.50 -7.06
C GLN A 148 5.38 21.98 -6.69
N SER A 149 4.57 22.37 -7.67
CA SER A 149 3.17 22.80 -7.51
C SER A 149 2.28 21.64 -7.07
N PHE A 150 2.56 21.06 -5.92
CA PHE A 150 1.82 19.95 -5.36
C PHE A 150 0.45 20.44 -4.89
N ASP A 151 -0.61 20.02 -5.60
CA ASP A 151 -1.98 20.23 -5.15
C ASP A 151 -2.36 19.19 -4.10
N LYS A 152 -2.39 19.65 -2.85
CA LYS A 152 -2.70 18.83 -1.69
C LYS A 152 -4.20 18.60 -1.49
N ALA A 153 -5.07 19.41 -2.10
CA ALA A 153 -6.49 19.41 -1.81
C ALA A 153 -7.19 18.06 -2.09
N PRO A 154 -6.91 17.36 -3.22
CA PRO A 154 -7.54 16.06 -3.48
C PRO A 154 -7.18 15.00 -2.45
N PHE A 155 -5.92 14.98 -1.99
CA PHE A 155 -5.44 14.04 -0.97
C PHE A 155 -6.05 14.33 0.40
N VAL A 156 -6.23 15.60 0.76
CA VAL A 156 -6.92 15.99 2.01
C VAL A 156 -8.38 15.55 1.99
N THR A 157 -9.07 15.70 0.85
CA THR A 157 -10.45 15.26 0.69
C THR A 157 -10.55 13.73 0.78
N MET A 158 -9.67 13.01 0.09
CA MET A 158 -9.58 11.55 0.18
C MET A 158 -9.34 11.08 1.62
N HIS A 159 -8.36 11.66 2.32
CA HIS A 159 -8.07 11.34 3.72
C HIS A 159 -9.29 11.56 4.63
N ARG A 160 -10.00 12.68 4.45
CA ARG A 160 -11.22 12.97 5.22
C ARG A 160 -12.30 11.91 4.99
N ASN A 161 -12.50 11.50 3.74
CA ASN A 161 -13.51 10.49 3.37
C ASN A 161 -13.17 9.12 3.98
N ILE A 162 -11.92 8.68 3.86
CA ILE A 162 -11.43 7.44 4.48
C ILE A 162 -11.66 7.46 5.99
N ARG A 163 -11.30 8.56 6.66
CA ARG A 163 -11.54 8.70 8.10
C ARG A 163 -13.03 8.64 8.46
N GLY A 164 -13.90 9.24 7.65
CA GLY A 164 -15.35 9.16 7.82
C GLY A 164 -15.86 7.72 7.74
N THR A 165 -15.41 6.95 6.75
CA THR A 165 -15.74 5.53 6.59
C THR A 165 -15.26 4.70 7.79
N LEU A 166 -13.99 4.85 8.18
CA LEU A 166 -13.42 4.10 9.32
C LEU A 166 -14.15 4.42 10.62
N ARG A 167 -14.50 5.69 10.85
CA ARG A 167 -15.31 6.08 12.02
C ARG A 167 -16.67 5.38 12.01
N GLY A 168 -17.35 5.35 10.86
CA GLY A 168 -18.63 4.65 10.72
C GLY A 168 -18.53 3.16 11.06
N MET A 169 -17.47 2.49 10.62
CA MET A 169 -17.21 1.08 10.97
C MET A 169 -16.97 0.89 12.47
N LEU A 170 -16.12 1.73 13.07
CA LEU A 170 -15.81 1.68 14.50
C LEU A 170 -17.05 1.90 15.39
N ASP A 171 -17.95 2.78 14.95
CA ASP A 171 -19.22 3.06 15.63
C ASP A 171 -20.22 1.90 15.51
N GLN A 172 -20.21 1.17 14.39
CA GLN A 172 -21.02 -0.03 14.18
C GLN A 172 -20.56 -1.19 15.07
N GLU A 173 -19.25 -1.42 15.17
CA GLU A 173 -18.68 -2.47 16.03
C GLU A 173 -18.92 -2.26 17.53
N ARG A 174 -19.29 -1.03 17.95
CA ARG A 174 -19.57 -0.71 19.35
C ARG A 174 -21.00 -1.08 19.77
N ARG A 175 -21.89 -1.38 18.82
CA ARG A 175 -23.30 -1.71 19.07
C ARG A 175 -23.50 -3.21 19.17
#